data_AF-A0A7W0RMJ2-F1
#
_entry.id   AF-A0A7W0RMJ2-F1
#
_cell.length_a   1.000
_cell.length_b   1.000
_cell.length_c   1.000
_cell.angle_alpha   90.00
_cell.angle_beta   90.00
_cell.angle_gamma   90.00
#
_symmetry.space_group_name_H-M   'P 1'
#
loop_
_entity.id
_entity.type
_entity.pdbx_description
1 polymer ?
#
loop_
_entity_poly.entity_id
_entity_poly.type
_entity_poly.pdbx_seq_one_letter_code
_entity_poly.pdbx_strand_id
1 'polypeptide(L)'
;MNLQDFLSPKTEVPKGRTQDWLPFCTLDVTTGALWAGDPHLANADDGCVVKVPAGKYAVEAIGLSLGRDRVVSRLRLRLESELAPTLGEEVGDAGTDSAMIGVCDIEAFDAACGPDAGENVQAAIESQTDDGFGVITFEQFPGAIMPFVPTGSDGGGPVFALMSGRKRVGIELPFMEEDEA
;
A
#
# COMPACT_ATOMS: atom_id res chain seq x y z
N MET A 1 -3.89 12.37 -13.82
CA MET A 1 -4.60 12.30 -12.52
C MET A 1 -3.72 11.45 -11.60
N ASN A 2 -3.55 11.83 -10.34
CA ASN A 2 -2.89 10.98 -9.35
C ASN A 2 -3.94 10.19 -8.55
N LEU A 3 -3.50 9.24 -7.70
CA LEU A 3 -4.42 8.40 -6.93
C LEU A 3 -5.25 9.20 -5.90
N GLN A 4 -4.66 10.24 -5.28
CA GLN A 4 -5.37 11.07 -4.30
C GLN A 4 -6.52 11.84 -4.95
N ASP A 5 -6.29 12.40 -6.14
CA ASP A 5 -7.32 13.07 -6.93
C ASP A 5 -8.45 12.08 -7.28
N PHE A 6 -8.10 10.85 -7.64
CA PHE A 6 -9.08 9.81 -7.95
C PHE A 6 -9.93 9.45 -6.74
N LEU A 7 -9.32 9.18 -5.59
CA LEU A 7 -10.02 8.77 -4.36
C LEU A 7 -10.79 9.92 -3.71
N SER A 8 -10.41 11.17 -3.97
CA SER A 8 -11.08 12.34 -3.42
C SER A 8 -12.55 12.44 -3.84
N PRO A 9 -13.50 12.64 -2.91
CA PRO A 9 -14.91 12.80 -3.24
C PRO A 9 -15.21 14.08 -4.02
N LYS A 10 -14.26 15.03 -4.10
CA LYS A 10 -14.42 16.32 -4.79
C LYS A 10 -14.19 16.24 -6.29
N THR A 11 -13.51 15.20 -6.77
CA THR A 11 -13.19 15.02 -8.19
C THR A 11 -14.31 14.25 -8.86
N GLU A 12 -14.80 14.63 -10.03
CA GLU A 12 -15.70 13.75 -10.80
C GLU A 12 -14.88 12.70 -11.56
N VAL A 13 -15.19 11.43 -11.38
CA VAL A 13 -14.55 10.32 -12.12
C VAL A 13 -15.61 9.47 -12.82
N PRO A 14 -15.35 8.99 -14.04
CA PRO A 14 -16.21 8.01 -14.69
C PRO A 14 -16.30 6.72 -13.86
N LYS A 15 -17.45 6.04 -13.94
CA LYS A 15 -17.59 4.69 -13.38
C LYS A 15 -16.65 3.71 -14.08
N GLY A 16 -16.24 2.69 -13.34
CA GLY A 16 -15.40 1.60 -13.84
C GLY A 16 -13.95 1.73 -13.40
N ARG A 17 -13.12 0.86 -13.96
CA ARG A 17 -11.71 0.72 -13.61
C ARG A 17 -10.86 1.68 -14.42
N THR A 18 -9.90 2.32 -13.77
CA THR A 18 -8.85 3.09 -14.46
C THR A 18 -8.00 2.15 -15.31
N GLN A 19 -7.54 2.62 -16.47
CA GLN A 19 -6.69 1.83 -17.37
C GLN A 19 -5.20 2.00 -17.05
N ASP A 20 -4.84 3.13 -16.45
CA ASP A 20 -3.47 3.51 -16.14
C ASP A 20 -3.18 3.38 -14.65
N TRP A 21 -1.92 3.03 -14.34
CA TRP A 21 -1.39 3.11 -12.99
C TRP A 21 -1.31 4.57 -12.56
N LEU A 22 -2.12 4.93 -11.56
CA LEU A 22 -2.14 6.26 -10.99
C LEU A 22 -1.00 6.38 -9.97
N PRO A 23 -0.12 7.39 -10.09
CA PRO A 23 0.90 7.64 -9.10
C PRO A 23 0.26 8.05 -7.76
N PHE A 24 0.80 7.55 -6.66
CA PHE A 24 0.33 7.90 -5.31
C PHE A 24 1.37 8.65 -4.50
N CYS A 25 2.50 8.01 -4.23
CA CYS A 25 3.64 8.59 -3.52
C CYS A 25 4.91 7.79 -3.82
N THR A 26 6.00 8.12 -3.11
CA THR A 26 7.21 7.30 -3.11
C THR A 26 7.53 6.85 -1.70
N LEU A 27 8.03 5.61 -1.57
CA LEU A 27 8.44 5.00 -0.32
C LEU A 27 9.93 4.66 -0.40
N ASP A 28 10.71 5.14 0.56
CA ASP A 28 12.12 4.75 0.68
C ASP A 28 12.23 3.47 1.51
N VAL A 29 12.72 2.39 0.89
CA VAL A 29 12.99 1.12 1.56
C VAL A 29 14.48 1.06 1.86
N THR A 30 14.83 1.13 3.13
CA THR A 30 16.21 1.19 3.59
C THR A 30 16.73 -0.14 4.12
N THR A 31 15.82 -0.98 4.62
CA THR A 31 16.14 -2.26 5.29
C THR A 31 16.14 -3.44 4.31
N GLY A 32 15.50 -3.26 3.14
CA GLY A 32 15.34 -4.32 2.14
C GLY A 32 14.14 -5.24 2.41
N ALA A 33 13.15 -4.75 3.16
CA ALA A 33 11.87 -5.42 3.36
C ALA A 33 10.71 -4.46 3.06
N LEU A 34 9.73 -4.95 2.30
CA LEU A 34 8.42 -4.34 2.20
C LEU A 34 7.44 -5.13 3.04
N TRP A 35 6.50 -4.45 3.67
CA TRP A 35 5.37 -5.04 4.33
C TRP A 35 4.07 -4.53 3.72
N ALA A 36 3.04 -5.38 3.76
CA ALA A 36 1.68 -5.04 3.41
C ALA A 36 0.69 -5.69 4.37
N GLY A 37 -0.30 -4.94 4.84
CA GLY A 37 -1.31 -5.42 5.77
C GLY A 37 -2.21 -4.30 6.26
N ASP A 38 -2.94 -4.56 7.35
CA ASP A 38 -3.83 -3.58 7.96
C ASP A 38 -3.03 -2.43 8.61
N PRO A 39 -3.24 -1.16 8.22
CA PRO A 39 -2.48 -0.04 8.78
C PRO A 39 -2.62 0.12 10.30
N HIS A 40 -3.69 -0.40 10.91
CA HIS A 40 -3.90 -0.37 12.36
C HIS A 40 -3.20 -1.51 13.11
N LEU A 41 -2.66 -2.51 12.40
CA LEU A 41 -1.91 -3.65 12.94
C LEU A 41 -0.54 -3.76 12.26
N ALA A 42 0.13 -2.62 12.11
CA ALA A 42 1.42 -2.50 11.43
C ALA A 42 2.58 -3.19 12.18
N ASN A 43 2.61 -4.51 12.16
CA ASN A 43 3.67 -5.34 12.73
C ASN A 43 4.01 -6.51 11.80
N ALA A 44 5.17 -7.14 12.01
CA ALA A 44 5.67 -8.19 11.13
C ALA A 44 4.85 -9.49 11.17
N ASP A 45 4.08 -9.73 12.22
CA ASP A 45 3.27 -10.95 12.40
C ASP A 45 1.88 -10.82 11.74
N ASP A 46 1.33 -9.60 11.68
CA ASP A 46 -0.01 -9.29 11.15
C ASP A 46 0.03 -8.69 9.73
N GLY A 47 0.87 -9.25 8.84
CA GLY A 47 0.89 -8.90 7.42
C GLY A 47 1.90 -9.70 6.60
N CYS A 48 2.10 -9.27 5.36
CA CYS A 48 3.02 -9.93 4.43
C CYS A 48 4.36 -9.19 4.36
N VAL A 49 5.42 -9.79 4.89
CA VAL A 49 6.79 -9.27 4.77
C VAL A 49 7.50 -9.89 3.56
N VAL A 50 7.92 -9.05 2.62
CA VAL A 50 8.60 -9.47 1.38
C VAL A 50 9.97 -8.83 1.28
N LYS A 51 11.01 -9.66 1.21
CA LYS A 51 12.39 -9.21 0.95
C LYS A 51 12.51 -8.62 -0.45
N VAL A 52 13.07 -7.41 -0.54
CA VAL A 52 13.30 -6.66 -1.77
C VAL A 52 14.63 -5.89 -1.70
N PRO A 53 15.15 -5.37 -2.81
CA PRO A 53 16.28 -4.45 -2.76
C PRO A 53 15.97 -3.18 -1.96
N ALA A 54 16.95 -2.66 -1.22
CA ALA A 54 16.84 -1.30 -0.71
C ALA A 54 16.84 -0.28 -1.87
N GLY A 55 16.11 0.81 -1.71
CA GLY A 55 16.01 1.88 -2.69
C GLY A 55 14.69 2.62 -2.60
N LYS A 56 14.46 3.51 -3.57
CA LYS A 56 13.24 4.30 -3.66
C LYS A 56 12.20 3.59 -4.51
N TYR A 57 10.99 3.44 -3.98
CA TYR A 57 9.88 2.74 -4.60
C TYR A 57 8.80 3.73 -5.03
N ALA A 58 8.32 3.58 -6.26
CA ALA A 58 7.08 4.20 -6.70
C ALA A 58 5.90 3.39 -6.18
N VAL A 59 4.97 4.07 -5.51
CA VAL A 59 3.69 3.51 -5.08
C VAL A 59 2.63 3.99 -6.06
N GLU A 60 1.98 3.04 -6.71
CA GLU A 60 1.02 3.30 -7.78
C GLU A 60 -0.17 2.37 -7.63
N ALA A 61 -1.34 2.78 -8.10
CA ALA A 61 -2.54 1.96 -8.00
C ALA A 61 -3.45 2.08 -9.22
N ILE A 62 -4.26 1.05 -9.43
CA ILE A 62 -5.42 1.08 -10.31
C ILE A 62 -6.64 1.34 -9.44
N GLY A 63 -7.31 2.46 -9.68
CA GLY A 63 -8.58 2.81 -9.03
C GLY A 63 -9.78 2.15 -9.71
N LEU A 64 -10.82 1.88 -8.92
CA LEU A 64 -12.14 1.43 -9.36
C LEU A 64 -13.22 2.35 -8.77
N SER A 65 -14.12 2.85 -9.63
CA SER A 65 -15.28 3.64 -9.21
C SER A 65 -16.56 2.84 -9.34
N LEU A 66 -17.22 2.58 -8.20
CA LEU A 66 -18.49 1.86 -8.08
C LEU A 66 -19.59 2.83 -7.65
N GLY A 67 -20.08 3.63 -8.59
CA GLY A 67 -21.11 4.62 -8.27
C GLY A 67 -20.53 5.81 -7.52
N ARG A 68 -20.83 5.93 -6.22
CA ARG A 68 -20.29 7.00 -5.36
C ARG A 68 -18.98 6.59 -4.69
N ASP A 69 -18.76 5.29 -4.54
CA ASP A 69 -17.61 4.75 -3.84
C ASP A 69 -16.42 4.61 -4.80
N ARG A 70 -15.23 4.80 -4.24
CA ARG A 70 -13.96 4.71 -4.95
C ARG A 70 -12.98 3.95 -4.10
N VAL A 71 -12.40 2.94 -4.72
CA VAL A 71 -11.55 1.97 -4.06
C VAL A 71 -10.37 1.68 -4.97
N VAL A 72 -9.35 1.05 -4.43
CA VAL A 72 -8.24 0.52 -5.22
C VAL A 72 -8.56 -0.92 -5.60
N SER A 73 -8.39 -1.27 -6.87
CA SER A 73 -8.49 -2.66 -7.33
C SER A 73 -7.14 -3.36 -7.37
N ARG A 74 -6.06 -2.61 -7.61
CA ARG A 74 -4.67 -3.12 -7.57
C ARG A 74 -3.74 -2.06 -7.00
N LEU A 75 -2.89 -2.45 -6.05
CA LEU A 75 -1.80 -1.64 -5.54
C LEU A 75 -0.47 -2.25 -5.98
N ARG A 76 0.51 -1.43 -6.36
CA ARG A 76 1.86 -1.91 -6.63
C ARG A 76 2.92 -1.00 -6.02
N LEU A 77 4.02 -1.64 -5.63
CA LEU A 77 5.24 -1.00 -5.18
C LEU A 77 6.37 -1.49 -6.06
N ARG A 78 6.99 -0.58 -6.79
CA ARG A 78 8.03 -0.91 -7.77
C ARG A 78 9.26 -0.06 -7.53
N LEU A 79 10.44 -0.67 -7.50
CA LEU A 79 11.70 0.05 -7.45
C LEU A 79 11.76 1.06 -8.60
N GLU A 80 11.97 2.34 -8.30
CA GLU A 80 11.76 3.45 -9.25
C GLU A 80 12.59 3.27 -10.53
N SER A 81 13.79 2.71 -10.41
CA SER A 81 14.72 2.40 -11.51
C SER A 81 14.23 1.32 -12.48
N GLU A 82 13.23 0.53 -12.12
CA GLU A 82 12.79 -0.67 -12.87
C GLU A 82 11.46 -0.42 -13.56
N LEU A 83 11.46 0.17 -14.76
CA LEU A 83 10.25 0.76 -15.36
C LEU A 83 9.14 -0.22 -15.78
N ALA A 84 9.49 -1.47 -16.08
CA ALA A 84 8.56 -2.44 -16.65
C ALA A 84 8.76 -3.85 -16.05
N PRO A 85 8.55 -4.02 -14.73
CA PRO A 85 8.61 -5.33 -14.10
C PRO A 85 7.43 -6.17 -14.56
N THR A 86 7.63 -7.49 -14.54
CA THR A 86 6.58 -8.46 -14.79
C THR A 86 6.07 -9.02 -13.47
N LEU A 87 4.80 -9.42 -13.44
CA LEU A 87 4.26 -10.17 -12.31
C LEU A 87 4.98 -11.51 -12.19
N GLY A 88 5.34 -11.88 -10.96
CA GLY A 88 6.04 -13.11 -10.60
C GLY A 88 5.14 -14.08 -9.84
N GLU A 89 5.77 -14.94 -9.04
CA GLU A 89 5.05 -15.85 -8.15
C GLU A 89 4.37 -15.11 -7.00
N GLU A 90 3.35 -15.75 -6.43
CA GLU A 90 2.75 -15.38 -5.15
C GLU A 90 3.80 -15.57 -4.05
N VAL A 91 3.92 -14.58 -3.16
CA VAL A 91 4.92 -14.55 -2.08
C VAL A 91 4.31 -14.52 -0.68
N GLY A 92 2.98 -14.49 -0.59
CA GLY A 92 2.22 -14.52 0.66
C GLY A 92 0.85 -13.87 0.46
N ASP A 93 0.19 -13.56 1.57
CA ASP A 93 -1.13 -12.92 1.61
C ASP A 93 -1.11 -11.74 2.57
N ALA A 94 -1.87 -10.69 2.24
CA ALA A 94 -2.10 -9.54 3.11
C ALA A 94 -3.60 -9.38 3.37
N GLY A 95 -3.96 -9.12 4.63
CA GLY A 95 -5.34 -8.95 5.07
C GLY A 95 -5.58 -7.59 5.75
N THR A 96 -6.86 -7.23 5.84
CA THR A 96 -7.35 -6.04 6.51
C THR A 96 -8.72 -6.28 7.15
N ASP A 97 -8.89 -5.77 8.37
CA ASP A 97 -10.19 -5.67 9.06
C ASP A 97 -10.73 -4.23 9.05
N SER A 98 -9.94 -3.30 8.51
CA SER A 98 -10.28 -1.87 8.39
C SER A 98 -10.69 -1.47 6.97
N ALA A 99 -10.88 -2.44 6.06
CA ALA A 99 -11.06 -2.23 4.62
C ALA A 99 -9.97 -1.36 3.96
N MET A 100 -8.78 -1.34 4.55
CA MET A 100 -7.62 -0.56 4.11
C MET A 100 -6.35 -1.40 4.15
N ILE A 101 -5.51 -1.27 3.13
CA ILE A 101 -4.18 -1.89 3.12
C ILE A 101 -3.12 -0.80 3.12
N GLY A 102 -2.25 -0.87 4.12
CA GLY A 102 -1.03 -0.09 4.26
C GLY A 102 0.18 -0.83 3.72
N VAL A 103 1.18 -0.08 3.28
CA VAL A 103 2.49 -0.63 2.86
C VAL A 103 3.64 0.23 3.39
N CYS A 104 4.70 -0.40 3.89
CA CYS A 104 5.85 0.32 4.46
C CYS A 104 7.14 -0.51 4.41
N ASP A 105 8.26 0.13 4.77
CA ASP A 105 9.46 -0.55 5.24
C ASP A 105 9.22 -0.92 6.72
N ILE A 106 8.83 -2.16 7.01
CA ILE A 106 8.36 -2.54 8.35
C ILE A 106 9.41 -2.43 9.43
N GLU A 107 10.68 -2.69 9.11
CA GLU A 107 11.75 -2.56 10.10
C GLU A 107 11.98 -1.09 10.45
N ALA A 108 11.93 -0.19 9.45
CA ALA A 108 12.02 1.24 9.69
C ALA A 108 10.76 1.79 10.41
N PHE A 109 9.59 1.27 10.07
CA PHE A 109 8.32 1.66 10.67
C PHE A 109 8.19 1.16 12.12
N ASP A 110 8.53 -0.10 12.40
CA ASP A 110 8.55 -0.68 13.74
C ASP A 110 9.60 0.01 14.63
N ALA A 111 10.77 0.38 14.10
CA ALA A 111 11.73 1.17 14.85
C ALA A 111 11.20 2.56 15.26
N ALA A 112 10.28 3.14 14.48
CA ALA A 112 9.60 4.40 14.78
C ALA A 112 8.39 4.23 15.72
N CYS A 113 7.71 3.08 15.64
CA CYS A 113 6.43 2.80 16.28
C CYS A 113 6.48 1.76 17.41
N GLY A 114 7.67 1.26 17.74
CA GLY A 114 7.87 0.09 18.59
C GLY A 114 7.31 0.21 20.01
N PRO A 115 7.47 -0.82 20.85
CA PRO A 115 6.73 -0.98 22.11
C PRO A 115 6.86 0.17 23.13
N ASP A 116 7.89 1.01 23.00
CA ASP A 116 8.10 2.20 23.84
C ASP A 116 7.40 3.47 23.31
N ALA A 117 6.83 3.44 22.11
CA ALA A 117 6.21 4.59 21.46
C ALA A 117 4.81 4.92 22.05
N GLY A 118 4.20 3.96 22.76
CA GLY A 118 2.99 4.13 23.59
C GLY A 118 1.68 4.31 22.82
N GLU A 119 0.57 4.45 23.56
CA GLU A 119 -0.81 4.65 23.03
C GLU A 119 -0.92 5.83 22.04
N ASN A 120 0.04 6.76 22.07
CA ASN A 120 0.07 7.92 21.20
C ASN A 120 0.28 7.58 19.72
N VAL A 121 0.96 6.47 19.40
CA VAL A 121 1.18 6.07 17.99
C VAL A 121 -0.09 5.52 17.38
N GLN A 122 -0.82 4.67 18.10
CA GLN A 122 -2.09 4.13 17.62
C GLN A 122 -3.11 5.25 17.39
N ALA A 123 -3.24 6.18 18.35
CA ALA A 123 -4.12 7.33 18.18
C ALA A 123 -3.69 8.23 17.00
N ALA A 124 -2.37 8.36 16.75
CA ALA A 124 -1.86 9.10 15.61
C ALA A 124 -2.17 8.41 14.28
N ILE A 125 -2.09 7.08 14.20
CA ILE A 125 -2.50 6.29 13.04
C ILE A 125 -3.99 6.49 12.79
N GLU A 126 -4.83 6.26 13.82
CA GLU A 126 -6.29 6.40 13.74
C GLU A 126 -6.69 7.80 13.22
N SER A 127 -6.11 8.86 13.77
CA SER A 127 -6.38 10.24 13.34
C SER A 127 -5.99 10.53 11.88
N GLN A 128 -5.00 9.81 11.33
CA GLN A 128 -4.54 9.97 9.96
C GLN A 128 -5.31 9.08 8.96
N THR A 129 -6.01 8.06 9.46
CA THR A 129 -6.80 7.12 8.64
C THR A 129 -8.28 7.51 8.50
N ASP A 130 -8.75 8.55 9.19
CA ASP A 130 -10.16 9.01 9.15
C ASP A 130 -10.71 9.24 7.74
N ASP A 131 -9.85 9.69 6.80
CA ASP A 131 -10.24 9.94 5.41
C ASP A 131 -10.27 8.67 4.53
N GLY A 132 -9.90 7.50 5.07
CA GLY A 132 -9.96 6.19 4.40
C GLY A 132 -8.86 5.92 3.36
N PHE A 133 -7.98 6.90 3.11
CA PHE A 133 -6.79 6.76 2.28
C PHE A 133 -5.77 7.85 2.61
N GLY A 134 -4.48 7.61 2.37
CA GLY A 134 -3.47 8.63 2.62
C GLY A 134 -2.07 8.08 2.85
N VAL A 135 -1.24 8.88 3.52
CA VAL A 135 0.11 8.50 3.93
C VAL A 135 0.25 8.81 5.40
N ILE A 136 0.36 7.78 6.22
CA ILE A 136 0.70 7.92 7.64
C ILE A 136 2.15 8.38 7.72
N THR A 137 2.38 9.44 8.49
CA THR A 137 3.72 9.99 8.74
C THR A 137 3.89 10.30 10.22
N PHE A 138 5.14 10.32 10.68
CA PHE A 138 5.49 10.73 12.03
C PHE A 138 6.53 11.83 11.99
N GLU A 139 6.25 12.99 12.59
CA GLU A 139 7.17 14.14 12.58
C GLU A 139 8.56 13.80 13.13
N GLN A 140 8.61 12.92 14.12
CA GLN A 140 9.86 12.49 14.77
C GLN A 140 10.64 11.48 13.92
N PHE A 141 9.98 10.82 12.96
CA PHE A 141 10.53 9.77 12.12
C PHE A 141 10.14 10.00 10.66
N PRO A 142 10.68 11.04 10.00
CA PRO A 142 10.24 11.44 8.66
C PRO A 142 10.49 10.39 7.56
N GLY A 143 11.29 9.36 7.83
CA GLY A 143 11.50 8.22 6.93
C GLY A 143 10.56 7.03 7.16
N ALA A 144 9.84 7.00 8.29
CA ALA A 144 8.85 5.97 8.60
C ALA A 144 7.48 6.45 8.10
N ILE A 145 7.16 6.10 6.86
CA ILE A 145 5.87 6.41 6.26
C ILE A 145 5.12 5.12 5.92
N MET A 146 3.80 5.19 5.91
CA MET A 146 2.93 4.13 5.45
C MET A 146 1.81 4.70 4.57
N PRO A 147 1.97 4.72 3.23
CA PRO A 147 0.83 4.87 2.34
C PRO A 147 -0.19 3.76 2.58
N PHE A 148 -1.46 4.14 2.62
CA PHE A 148 -2.58 3.23 2.76
C PHE A 148 -3.71 3.60 1.79
N VAL A 149 -4.44 2.58 1.35
CA VAL A 149 -5.49 2.70 0.34
C VAL A 149 -6.72 1.86 0.70
N PRO A 150 -7.93 2.27 0.28
CA PRO A 150 -9.15 1.54 0.55
C PRO A 150 -9.28 0.38 -0.44
N THR A 151 -9.52 -0.82 0.07
CA THR A 151 -9.68 -2.05 -0.74
C THR A 151 -11.11 -2.25 -1.21
N GLY A 152 -12.08 -1.67 -0.49
CA GLY A 152 -13.52 -1.79 -0.76
C GLY A 152 -14.23 -2.92 -0.03
N SER A 153 -13.48 -3.78 0.66
CA SER A 153 -14.01 -4.80 1.56
C SER A 153 -12.99 -5.17 2.63
N ASP A 154 -13.49 -5.73 3.73
CA ASP A 154 -12.66 -6.48 4.68
C ASP A 154 -12.20 -7.79 4.02
N GLY A 155 -11.14 -8.39 4.57
CA GLY A 155 -10.59 -9.66 4.09
C GLY A 155 -9.14 -9.54 3.63
N GLY A 156 -8.69 -10.51 2.84
CA GLY A 156 -7.31 -10.53 2.37
C GLY A 156 -7.18 -11.04 0.95
N GLY A 157 -5.98 -10.87 0.41
CA GLY A 157 -5.65 -11.30 -0.95
C GLY A 157 -4.16 -11.58 -1.11
N PRO A 158 -3.82 -12.21 -2.24
CA PRO A 158 -2.45 -12.61 -2.53
C PRO A 158 -1.55 -11.40 -2.74
N VAL A 159 -0.31 -11.54 -2.33
CA VAL A 159 0.79 -10.62 -2.63
C VAL A 159 1.67 -11.29 -3.66
N PHE A 160 1.84 -10.66 -4.81
CA PHE A 160 2.70 -11.16 -5.88
C PHE A 160 4.03 -10.41 -5.91
N ALA A 161 5.11 -11.11 -6.25
CA ALA A 161 6.37 -10.47 -6.56
C ALA A 161 6.28 -9.67 -7.86
N LEU A 162 6.92 -8.49 -7.90
CA LEU A 162 7.29 -7.84 -9.15
C LEU A 162 8.73 -8.18 -9.51
N MET A 163 8.95 -8.59 -10.75
CA MET A 163 10.21 -9.16 -11.22
C MET A 163 10.83 -8.34 -12.35
N SER A 164 12.14 -8.07 -12.26
CA SER A 164 12.98 -7.62 -13.37
C SER A 164 13.93 -8.75 -13.74
N GLY A 165 13.54 -9.52 -14.77
CA GLY A 165 14.18 -10.79 -15.07
C GLY A 165 14.03 -11.78 -13.90
N ARG A 166 15.14 -12.13 -13.25
CA ARG A 166 15.17 -13.03 -12.08
C ARG A 166 15.21 -12.31 -10.73
N LYS A 167 15.25 -10.99 -10.73
CA LYS A 167 15.35 -10.19 -9.51
C LYS A 167 13.97 -9.71 -9.09
N ARG A 168 13.62 -9.91 -7.83
CA ARG A 168 12.46 -9.25 -7.24
C ARG A 168 12.79 -7.76 -7.05
N VAL A 169 11.87 -6.90 -7.48
CA VAL A 169 12.04 -5.44 -7.50
C VAL A 169 10.83 -4.72 -6.93
N GLY A 170 9.92 -5.44 -6.26
CA GLY A 170 8.68 -4.90 -5.76
C GLY A 170 7.63 -5.96 -5.46
N ILE A 171 6.42 -5.48 -5.18
CA ILE A 171 5.23 -6.30 -4.92
C ILE A 171 4.00 -5.70 -5.60
N GLU A 172 3.00 -6.54 -5.86
CA GLU A 172 1.68 -6.14 -6.33
C GLU A 172 0.59 -6.88 -5.54
N LEU A 173 -0.49 -6.16 -5.21
CA LEU A 173 -1.64 -6.64 -4.45
C LEU A 173 -2.93 -6.37 -5.24
N PRO A 174 -3.57 -7.40 -5.83
CA PRO A 174 -4.94 -7.29 -6.33
C PRO A 174 -5.94 -7.42 -5.16
N PHE A 175 -6.95 -6.55 -5.15
CA PHE A 175 -7.99 -6.55 -4.10
C PHE A 175 -9.35 -7.03 -4.61
N MET A 176 -9.59 -6.96 -5.92
CA MET A 176 -10.83 -7.44 -6.54
C MET A 176 -10.50 -8.29 -7.76
N GLU A 177 -11.21 -9.40 -7.93
CA GLU A 177 -11.08 -10.25 -9.11
C GLU A 177 -11.52 -9.48 -10.38
N GLU A 178 -10.99 -9.87 -11.54
CA GLU A 178 -11.35 -9.21 -12.82
C GLU A 178 -12.84 -9.39 -13.19
N ASP A 179 -13.51 -10.39 -12.61
CA ASP A 179 -14.90 -10.76 -12.91
C ASP A 179 -15.95 -10.12 -11.99
N GLU A 180 -15.55 -9.36 -10.96
CA GLU A 180 -16.47 -8.69 -10.02
C GLU A 180 -16.75 -7.22 -10.34
N ALA A 181 -16.35 -6.73 -11.53
CA ALA A 181 -16.50 -5.34 -11.97
C ALA A 181 -17.66 -5.07 -12.93
#